data_AF-K1SZJ4-F1
#
_entry.id   AF-K1SZJ4-F1
#
_cell.length_a   1.000
_cell.length_b   1.000
_cell.length_c   1.000
_cell.angle_alpha   90.00
_cell.angle_beta   90.00
_cell.angle_gamma   90.00
#
_symmetry.space_group_name_H-M   'P 1'
#
loop_
_entity.id
_entity.type
_entity.pdbx_description
1 polymer ?
#
loop_
_entity_poly.entity_id
_entity_poly.type
_entity_poly.pdbx_seq_one_letter_code
_entity_poly.pdbx_strand_id
1 'polypeptide(L)'
;MKTKLLPLMLLAGIALSGCGTADTAADSFVRVENGQFLLNDKPYYFIGTNFWYGPILGSQGPDGDRGRLARELDALRDRGVTNLRVLVGADGEEGVPCKIEPILQTAPGEYDDALLDGLDYFMREAARRDMKVVLYLTNSWEWSGGYSQYLM
;
A
#
# COMPACT_ATOMS: atom_id res chain seq x y z
N MET A 1 -46.32 -32.92 -45.23
CA MET A 1 -44.97 -32.35 -45.44
C MET A 1 -44.93 -31.00 -44.76
N LYS A 2 -44.38 -30.94 -43.54
CA LYS A 2 -42.99 -30.55 -43.21
C LYS A 2 -42.93 -29.07 -42.76
N THR A 3 -42.98 -28.91 -41.44
CA THR A 3 -42.14 -28.02 -40.62
C THR A 3 -41.95 -26.57 -41.07
N LYS A 4 -42.73 -25.64 -40.49
CA LYS A 4 -42.41 -24.20 -40.40
C LYS A 4 -42.81 -23.58 -39.05
N LEU A 5 -42.37 -24.16 -37.94
CA LEU A 5 -42.51 -23.52 -36.63
C LEU A 5 -41.19 -23.38 -35.85
N LEU A 6 -40.04 -23.63 -36.50
CA LEU A 6 -38.77 -23.76 -35.78
C LEU A 6 -37.80 -22.56 -35.75
N PRO A 7 -38.01 -21.36 -36.36
CA PRO A 7 -37.05 -20.29 -36.15
C PRO A 7 -37.44 -19.28 -35.06
N LEU A 8 -38.69 -19.26 -34.57
CA LEU A 8 -39.12 -18.19 -33.66
C LEU A 8 -38.86 -18.48 -32.17
N MET A 9 -38.63 -19.74 -31.79
CA MET A 9 -38.25 -20.10 -30.41
C MET A 9 -36.74 -20.07 -30.15
N LEU A 10 -35.91 -19.72 -31.13
CA LEU A 10 -34.46 -19.61 -30.93
C LEU A 10 -33.98 -18.16 -30.70
N LEU A 11 -34.84 -17.16 -30.91
CA LEU A 11 -34.48 -15.75 -30.68
C LEU A 11 -34.86 -15.22 -29.28
N ALA A 12 -35.57 -15.99 -28.46
CA ALA A 12 -35.94 -15.61 -27.10
C ALA A 12 -34.93 -16.06 -26.03
N GLY A 13 -33.94 -16.89 -26.39
CA GLY A 13 -33.02 -17.53 -25.45
C GLY A 13 -31.68 -16.82 -25.22
N ILE A 14 -31.37 -15.73 -25.93
CA ILE A 14 -30.04 -15.09 -25.91
C ILE A 14 -30.04 -13.71 -25.20
N ALA A 15 -31.19 -13.22 -24.74
CA ALA A 15 -31.29 -11.87 -24.15
C ALA A 15 -31.12 -11.81 -22.61
N LEU A 16 -30.71 -12.89 -21.94
CA LEU A 16 -30.63 -12.94 -20.47
C LEU A 16 -29.23 -13.19 -19.88
N SER A 17 -28.17 -13.24 -20.68
CA SER A 17 -26.80 -13.43 -20.19
C SER A 17 -25.95 -12.15 -20.16
N GLY A 18 -26.58 -10.98 -20.29
CA GLY A 18 -25.90 -9.69 -20.36
C GLY A 18 -25.83 -8.88 -19.06
N CYS A 19 -26.52 -9.30 -17.99
CA CYS A 19 -26.25 -8.77 -16.64
C CYS A 19 -25.10 -9.55 -16.03
N GLY A 20 -23.90 -9.42 -16.63
CA GLY A 20 -22.73 -9.38 -15.80
C GLY A 20 -22.90 -8.13 -14.95
N THR A 21 -23.29 -8.28 -13.69
CA THR A 21 -22.79 -7.34 -12.70
C THR A 21 -21.29 -7.35 -12.94
N ALA A 22 -20.77 -6.27 -13.53
CA ALA A 22 -19.38 -5.97 -13.27
C ALA A 22 -19.34 -6.02 -11.75
N ASP A 23 -18.72 -7.05 -11.19
CA ASP A 23 -18.23 -6.99 -9.84
C ASP A 23 -17.33 -5.75 -9.91
N THR A 24 -17.90 -4.59 -9.56
CA THR A 24 -17.14 -3.42 -9.16
C THR A 24 -16.26 -4.00 -8.10
N ALA A 25 -15.00 -4.29 -8.46
CA ALA A 25 -14.05 -4.99 -7.61
C ALA A 25 -14.25 -4.39 -6.22
N ALA A 26 -14.80 -5.20 -5.31
CA ALA A 26 -15.40 -4.69 -4.07
C ALA A 26 -14.41 -3.69 -3.49
N ASP A 27 -14.85 -2.45 -3.35
CA ASP A 27 -14.00 -1.28 -3.14
C ASP A 27 -13.05 -1.60 -1.97
N SER A 28 -11.83 -2.03 -2.30
CA SER A 28 -10.96 -2.78 -1.37
C SER A 28 -10.20 -1.86 -0.42
N PHE A 29 -10.59 -0.59 -0.42
CA PHE A 29 -10.07 0.45 0.42
C PHE A 29 -10.78 0.44 1.77
N VAL A 30 -10.03 0.81 2.80
CA VAL A 30 -10.61 1.09 4.10
C VAL A 30 -11.40 2.39 3.97
N ARG A 31 -12.70 2.35 4.27
CA ARG A 31 -13.61 3.50 4.26
C ARG A 31 -13.98 3.89 5.68
N VAL A 32 -14.58 5.06 5.83
CA VAL A 32 -15.15 5.53 7.10
C VAL A 32 -16.64 5.78 6.91
N GLU A 33 -17.45 5.25 7.81
CA GLU A 33 -18.88 5.54 7.89
C GLU A 33 -19.25 5.71 9.36
N ASN A 34 -19.92 6.82 9.69
CA ASN A 34 -20.38 7.13 11.05
C ASN A 34 -19.29 6.99 12.14
N GLY A 35 -18.04 7.35 11.81
CA GLY A 35 -16.90 7.28 12.75
C GLY A 35 -16.28 5.89 12.92
N GLN A 36 -16.73 4.90 12.17
CA GLN A 36 -16.19 3.53 12.18
C GLN A 36 -15.45 3.25 10.87
N PHE A 37 -14.31 2.56 10.94
CA PHE A 37 -13.66 2.04 9.73
C PHE A 37 -14.41 0.83 9.18
N LEU A 38 -14.50 0.73 7.86
CA LEU A 38 -15.07 -0.40 7.15
C LEU A 38 -14.10 -0.93 6.11
N LEU A 39 -14.08 -2.24 5.92
CA LEU A 39 -13.39 -2.92 4.84
C LEU A 39 -14.34 -3.98 4.27
N ASN A 40 -14.61 -3.92 2.96
CA ASN A 40 -15.61 -4.78 2.30
C ASN A 40 -16.97 -4.75 3.02
N ASP A 41 -17.44 -3.54 3.34
CA ASP A 41 -18.72 -3.25 4.02
C ASP A 41 -18.88 -3.88 5.41
N LYS A 42 -17.77 -4.31 6.04
CA LYS A 42 -17.76 -4.86 7.40
C LYS A 42 -16.96 -3.96 8.33
N PRO A 43 -17.34 -3.84 9.62
CA PRO A 43 -16.54 -3.13 10.60
C PRO A 43 -15.10 -3.64 10.62
N TYR A 44 -14.15 -2.73 10.42
CA TYR A 44 -12.73 -3.01 10.38
C TYR A 44 -12.06 -2.47 11.65
N TYR A 45 -11.42 -3.38 12.38
CA TYR A 45 -10.56 -3.06 13.52
C TYR A 45 -9.16 -3.53 13.20
N PHE A 46 -8.15 -2.76 13.60
CA PHE A 46 -6.76 -3.09 13.32
C PHE A 46 -5.93 -3.09 14.58
N ILE A 47 -4.93 -3.97 14.60
CA ILE A 47 -3.81 -3.93 15.52
C ILE A 47 -2.62 -3.45 14.72
N GLY A 48 -2.05 -2.32 15.10
CA GLY A 48 -1.03 -1.64 14.32
C GLY A 48 0.28 -1.42 15.05
N THR A 49 1.34 -1.16 14.29
CA THR A 49 2.63 -0.71 14.80
C THR A 49 3.26 0.35 13.89
N ASN A 50 4.23 1.10 14.43
CA ASN A 50 5.09 1.95 13.61
C ASN A 50 6.21 1.09 13.00
N PHE A 51 6.41 1.25 11.70
CA PHE A 51 7.39 0.51 10.92
C PHE A 51 8.04 1.44 9.89
N TRP A 52 8.57 2.57 10.39
CA TRP A 52 9.03 3.70 9.57
C TRP A 52 10.12 3.33 8.57
N TYR A 53 10.97 2.35 8.89
CA TYR A 53 12.10 1.90 8.08
C TYR A 53 11.75 0.83 7.04
N GLY A 54 10.46 0.47 6.90
CA GLY A 54 10.03 -0.58 5.98
C GLY A 54 10.52 -0.39 4.53
N PRO A 55 10.36 0.80 3.92
CA PRO A 55 10.85 1.09 2.57
C PRO A 55 12.37 0.99 2.44
N ILE A 56 13.11 1.44 3.46
CA ILE A 56 14.58 1.32 3.50
C ILE A 56 14.99 -0.16 3.41
N LEU A 57 14.39 -1.03 4.24
CA LEU A 57 14.65 -2.47 4.15
C LEU A 57 14.22 -3.09 2.81
N GLY A 58 13.23 -2.51 2.15
CA GLY A 58 12.78 -2.92 0.82
C GLY A 58 13.73 -2.51 -0.30
N SER A 59 14.61 -1.54 -0.08
CA SER A 59 15.52 -0.98 -1.08
C SER A 59 16.52 -2.02 -1.59
N GLN A 60 17.04 -1.79 -2.80
CA GLN A 60 18.21 -2.52 -3.34
C GLN A 60 19.53 -1.79 -3.07
N GLY A 61 19.45 -0.59 -2.46
CA GLY A 61 20.60 0.20 -2.06
C GLY A 61 21.35 -0.37 -0.84
N PRO A 62 22.35 0.38 -0.34
CA PRO A 62 23.28 -0.09 0.69
C PRO A 62 22.63 -0.58 1.99
N ASP A 63 21.51 0.02 2.38
CA ASP A 63 20.80 -0.28 3.64
C ASP A 63 19.56 -1.17 3.45
N GLY A 64 19.40 -1.73 2.25
CA GLY A 64 18.36 -2.69 1.92
C GLY A 64 18.61 -4.07 2.52
N ASP A 65 17.57 -4.66 3.14
CA ASP A 65 17.58 -6.07 3.54
C ASP A 65 16.17 -6.67 3.38
N ARG A 66 15.86 -7.06 2.14
CA ARG A 66 14.58 -7.68 1.77
C ARG A 66 14.32 -9.00 2.51
N GLY A 67 15.39 -9.71 2.88
CA GLY A 67 15.29 -10.96 3.64
C GLY A 67 14.83 -10.70 5.08
N ARG A 68 15.39 -9.68 5.73
CA ARG A 68 14.95 -9.20 7.03
C ARG A 68 13.54 -8.64 6.97
N LEU A 69 13.22 -7.83 5.96
CA LEU A 69 11.87 -7.29 5.77
C LEU A 69 10.83 -8.40 5.75
N ALA A 70 11.05 -9.46 4.95
CA ALA A 70 10.13 -10.58 4.88
C ALA A 70 9.95 -11.27 6.24
N ARG A 71 11.04 -11.55 6.96
CA ARG A 71 10.99 -12.18 8.30
C ARG A 71 10.27 -11.30 9.32
N GLU A 72 10.49 -9.99 9.31
CA GLU A 72 9.82 -9.07 10.23
C GLU A 72 8.32 -8.95 9.94
N LEU A 73 7.93 -8.82 8.67
CA LEU A 73 6.52 -8.80 8.29
C LEU A 73 5.81 -10.13 8.61
N ASP A 74 6.47 -11.27 8.42
CA ASP A 74 5.95 -12.58 8.83
C ASP A 74 5.76 -12.64 10.35
N ALA A 75 6.77 -12.22 11.13
CA ALA A 75 6.72 -12.20 12.58
C ALA A 75 5.62 -11.27 13.13
N LEU A 76 5.36 -10.14 12.47
CA LEU A 76 4.29 -9.20 12.82
C LEU A 76 2.92 -9.78 12.51
N ARG A 77 2.75 -10.36 11.32
CA ARG A 77 1.51 -11.03 10.91
C ARG A 77 1.16 -12.16 11.88
N ASP A 78 2.13 -12.99 12.26
CA ASP A 78 1.92 -14.13 13.15
C ASP A 78 1.51 -13.69 14.57
N ARG A 79 1.77 -12.42 14.94
CA ARG A 79 1.31 -11.79 16.18
C ARG A 79 -0.03 -11.04 16.04
N GLY A 80 -0.65 -11.09 14.88
CA GLY A 80 -1.95 -10.45 14.60
C GLY A 80 -1.86 -8.96 14.24
N VAL A 81 -0.68 -8.44 13.91
CA VAL A 81 -0.55 -7.06 13.40
C VAL A 81 -1.08 -7.00 11.97
N THR A 82 -2.02 -6.09 11.72
CA THR A 82 -2.70 -5.92 10.43
C THR A 82 -2.50 -4.53 9.82
N ASN A 83 -1.95 -3.57 10.56
CA ASN A 83 -1.71 -2.22 10.07
C ASN A 83 -0.29 -1.71 10.39
N LEU A 84 0.36 -1.08 9.41
CA LEU A 84 1.72 -0.55 9.54
C LEU A 84 1.71 0.95 9.26
N ARG A 85 2.26 1.76 10.17
CA ARG A 85 2.49 3.19 9.95
C ARG A 85 3.93 3.43 9.52
N VAL A 86 4.13 4.01 8.34
CA VAL A 86 5.41 3.97 7.59
C VAL A 86 5.77 5.34 7.04
N LEU A 87 7.06 5.69 7.14
CA LEU A 87 7.62 6.89 6.51
C LEU A 87 7.88 6.57 5.04
N VAL A 88 7.43 7.43 4.13
CA VAL A 88 7.72 7.27 2.69
C VAL A 88 9.21 7.46 2.39
N GLY A 89 9.83 8.48 2.98
CA GLY A 89 11.27 8.69 2.96
C GLY A 89 11.69 9.94 3.72
N ALA A 90 12.99 10.07 3.99
CA ALA A 90 13.56 11.27 4.59
C ALA A 90 14.00 12.28 3.54
N ASP A 91 14.11 13.54 3.94
CA ASP A 91 14.50 14.66 3.09
C ASP A 91 15.76 15.38 3.63
N GLY A 92 16.61 15.86 2.70
CA GLY A 92 17.72 16.77 2.98
C GLY A 92 19.11 16.22 2.64
N GLU A 93 20.14 16.76 3.29
CA GLU A 93 21.52 16.31 3.07
C GLU A 93 21.84 15.06 3.90
N GLU A 94 22.66 14.17 3.33
CA GLU A 94 23.31 13.07 4.04
C GLU A 94 24.41 13.59 4.99
N GLY A 95 24.77 12.78 5.97
CA GLY A 95 25.83 13.06 6.95
C GLY A 95 25.39 13.94 8.12
N VAL A 96 24.09 14.24 8.25
CA VAL A 96 23.56 15.04 9.36
C VAL A 96 23.26 14.12 10.56
N PRO A 97 23.98 14.24 11.70
CA PRO A 97 23.92 13.23 12.78
C PRO A 97 22.54 13.00 13.42
N CYS A 98 21.62 13.97 13.31
CA CYS A 98 20.27 13.85 13.86
C CYS A 98 19.25 13.28 12.86
N LYS A 99 19.65 12.94 11.63
CA LYS A 99 18.77 12.44 10.57
C LYS A 99 19.01 10.97 10.27
N ILE A 100 17.96 10.29 9.83
CA ILE A 100 18.07 8.93 9.30
C ILE A 100 18.71 8.96 7.91
N GLU A 101 19.37 7.87 7.57
CA GLU A 101 19.90 7.58 6.24
C GLU A 101 19.43 6.18 5.81
N PRO A 102 19.31 5.92 4.50
CA PRO A 102 19.55 6.84 3.37
C PRO A 102 18.41 7.87 3.18
N ILE A 103 18.70 8.96 2.48
CA ILE A 103 17.75 10.05 2.23
C ILE A 103 17.01 9.80 0.91
N LEU A 104 15.67 9.84 0.94
CA LEU A 104 14.85 9.66 -0.27
C LEU A 104 14.96 10.86 -1.19
N GLN A 105 14.92 12.07 -0.63
CA GLN A 105 14.91 13.30 -1.41
C GLN A 105 16.05 14.23 -0.96
N THR A 106 17.14 14.25 -1.74
CA THR A 106 18.32 15.06 -1.43
C THR A 106 18.11 16.55 -1.74
N ALA A 107 17.30 16.85 -2.76
CA ALA A 107 16.92 18.20 -3.17
C ALA A 107 15.46 18.24 -3.68
N PRO A 108 14.82 19.42 -3.77
CA PRO A 108 13.46 19.56 -4.29
C PRO A 108 13.26 18.89 -5.67
N GLY A 109 12.51 17.78 -5.71
CA GLY A 109 12.23 17.02 -6.93
C GLY A 109 13.31 16.01 -7.35
N GLU A 110 14.40 15.87 -6.59
CA GLU A 110 15.46 14.88 -6.83
C GLU A 110 15.30 13.71 -5.86
N TYR A 111 14.89 12.55 -6.39
CA TYR A 111 14.56 11.36 -5.62
C TYR A 111 15.55 10.22 -5.88
N ASP A 112 15.84 9.44 -4.85
CA ASP A 112 16.55 8.16 -4.97
C ASP A 112 15.59 7.05 -5.45
N ASP A 113 15.79 6.61 -6.70
CA ASP A 113 14.97 5.57 -7.33
C ASP A 113 15.07 4.21 -6.63
N ALA A 114 16.19 3.89 -5.98
CA ALA A 114 16.34 2.62 -5.26
C ALA A 114 15.47 2.61 -4.00
N LEU A 115 15.29 3.76 -3.34
CA LEU A 115 14.37 3.91 -2.22
C LEU A 115 12.90 3.89 -2.65
N LEU A 116 12.56 4.45 -3.81
CA LEU A 116 11.23 4.32 -4.39
C LEU A 116 10.91 2.86 -4.77
N ASP A 117 11.84 2.13 -5.41
CA ASP A 117 11.70 0.67 -5.61
C ASP A 117 11.56 -0.08 -4.27
N GLY A 118 12.23 0.41 -3.23
CA GLY A 118 12.12 -0.13 -1.89
C GLY A 118 10.72 0.03 -1.29
N LEU A 119 10.10 1.19 -1.47
CA LEU A 119 8.71 1.44 -1.10
C LEU A 119 7.76 0.51 -1.87
N ASP A 120 7.94 0.36 -3.19
CA ASP A 120 7.12 -0.52 -4.02
C ASP A 120 7.22 -1.98 -3.56
N TYR A 121 8.44 -2.45 -3.31
CA TYR A 121 8.68 -3.79 -2.78
C TYR A 121 8.01 -3.98 -1.41
N PHE A 122 8.15 -3.00 -0.51
CA PHE A 122 7.51 -3.01 0.81
C PHE A 122 5.98 -3.10 0.68
N MET A 123 5.37 -2.25 -0.13
CA MET A 123 3.92 -2.23 -0.35
C MET A 123 3.41 -3.57 -0.90
N ARG A 124 4.15 -4.17 -1.84
CA ARG A 124 3.85 -5.50 -2.38
C ARG A 124 3.91 -6.57 -1.29
N GLU A 125 4.95 -6.57 -0.46
CA GLU A 125 5.10 -7.58 0.60
C GLU A 125 4.09 -7.42 1.74
N ALA A 126 3.69 -6.19 2.06
CA ALA A 126 2.59 -5.92 2.98
C ALA A 126 1.25 -6.43 2.42
N ALA A 127 0.96 -6.15 1.14
CA ALA A 127 -0.25 -6.62 0.47
C ALA A 127 -0.35 -8.14 0.43
N ARG A 128 0.76 -8.86 0.17
CA ARG A 128 0.81 -10.33 0.20
C ARG A 128 0.45 -10.94 1.56
N ARG A 129 0.53 -10.15 2.63
CA ARG A 129 0.21 -10.54 4.01
C ARG A 129 -1.11 -9.95 4.50
N ASP A 130 -1.89 -9.36 3.59
CA ASP A 130 -3.15 -8.65 3.86
C ASP A 130 -3.01 -7.48 4.87
N MET A 131 -1.80 -6.92 5.00
CA MET A 131 -1.55 -5.77 5.85
C MET A 131 -1.98 -4.47 5.15
N LYS A 132 -2.48 -3.52 5.93
CA LYS A 132 -2.82 -2.17 5.48
C LYS A 132 -1.73 -1.21 5.92
N VAL A 133 -1.46 -0.17 5.14
CA VAL A 133 -0.35 0.75 5.38
C VAL A 133 -0.88 2.17 5.49
N VAL A 134 -0.45 2.88 6.54
CA VAL A 134 -0.59 4.32 6.69
C VAL A 134 0.74 4.95 6.31
N LEU A 135 0.78 5.58 5.14
CA LEU A 135 1.94 6.33 4.67
C LEU A 135 1.86 7.76 5.21
N TYR A 136 2.91 8.19 5.90
CA TYR A 136 3.09 9.62 6.18
C TYR A 136 4.20 10.18 5.30
N LEU A 137 3.90 11.31 4.67
CA LEU A 137 4.69 11.90 3.58
C LEU A 137 5.70 12.93 4.07
N THR A 138 5.60 13.33 5.32
CA THR A 138 6.44 14.36 5.92
C THR A 138 6.43 14.20 7.44
N ASN A 139 7.23 15.01 8.12
CA ASN A 139 7.45 14.91 9.54
C ASN A 139 7.57 16.29 10.17
N SER A 140 7.04 16.44 11.38
CA SER A 140 7.25 17.67 12.17
C SER A 140 8.65 17.74 12.79
N TRP A 141 9.30 16.59 12.91
CA TRP A 141 10.59 16.44 13.59
C TRP A 141 11.74 16.29 12.59
N GLU A 142 12.91 16.70 13.04
CA GLU A 142 14.14 16.81 12.28
C GLU A 142 14.71 15.45 11.83
N TRP A 143 14.33 14.35 12.50
CA TRP A 143 15.00 13.05 12.29
C TRP A 143 14.80 12.45 10.90
N SER A 144 13.86 12.96 10.11
CA SER A 144 13.72 12.62 8.69
C SER A 144 13.75 13.87 7.80
N GLY A 145 14.43 14.93 8.26
CA GLY A 145 14.33 16.28 7.71
C GLY A 145 13.05 16.98 8.14
N GLY A 146 11.92 16.56 7.55
CA GLY A 146 10.61 17.09 7.89
C GLY A 146 10.46 18.58 7.54
N TYR A 147 9.52 19.28 8.18
CA TYR A 147 9.21 20.69 7.87
C TYR A 147 10.43 21.61 7.93
N SER A 148 11.38 21.32 8.82
CA SER A 148 12.59 22.12 8.97
C SER A 148 13.42 22.14 7.68
N GLN A 149 13.45 21.03 6.93
CA GLN A 149 14.18 20.91 5.67
C GLN A 149 13.61 21.76 4.53
N TYR A 150 12.33 22.13 4.62
CA TYR A 150 11.65 22.93 3.58
C TYR A 150 11.63 24.43 3.90
N LEU A 151 11.95 24.81 5.14
CA LEU A 151 11.88 26.20 5.61
C LEU A 151 13.25 26.84 5.84
N MET A 152 14.31 26.05 5.88
CA MET A 152 15.70 26.48 6.09
C MET A 152 16.50 26.26 4.82
#